data_AF-A0A835VII4-F1
#
_entry.id   AF-A0A835VII4-F1
#
_cell.length_a   1.000
_cell.length_b   1.000
_cell.length_c   1.000
_cell.angle_alpha   90.00
_cell.angle_beta   90.00
_cell.angle_gamma   90.00
#
_symmetry.space_group_name_H-M   'P 1'
#
loop_
_entity.id
_entity.type
_entity.pdbx_description
1 polymer ?
#
loop_
_entity_poly.entity_id
_entity_poly.type
_entity_poly.pdbx_seq_one_letter_code
_entity_poly.pdbx_strand_id
1 'polypeptide(L)'
;MIPPITIMMVNLISIAFGFARTIYSEIPQWSKLMGGAFFSFWVLAHLYPFAKGLMGRRGKTPTIVFVWSGLIAITLSLLWVAISPPRPSGSTAAAGGGFQFP
;
A
#
# COMPACT_ATOMS: atom_id res chain seq x y z
N MET A 1 7.28 -25.26 8.62
CA MET A 1 6.72 -23.91 8.40
C MET A 1 6.82 -23.57 6.91
N ILE A 2 6.29 -24.44 6.05
CA ILE A 2 6.35 -24.29 4.58
C ILE A 2 5.60 -23.03 4.11
N PRO A 3 4.40 -22.70 4.64
CA PRO A 3 3.61 -21.60 4.08
C PRO A 3 4.26 -20.20 4.17
N PRO A 4 4.94 -19.79 5.27
CA PRO A 4 5.53 -18.46 5.32
C PRO A 4 6.81 -18.31 4.50
N ILE A 5 7.59 -19.39 4.39
CA ILE A 5 8.80 -19.41 3.56
C ILE A 5 8.43 -19.34 2.08
N THR A 6 7.39 -20.06 1.65
CA THR A 6 6.92 -19.98 0.25
C THR A 6 6.39 -18.59 -0.09
N ILE A 7 5.63 -17.95 0.81
CA ILE A 7 5.17 -16.57 0.61
C ILE A 7 6.35 -15.60 0.45
N MET A 8 7.37 -15.71 1.31
CA MET A 8 8.56 -14.87 1.23
C MET A 8 9.30 -15.03 -0.10
N MET A 9 9.50 -16.28 -0.54
CA MET A 9 10.19 -16.60 -1.79
C MET A 9 9.42 -16.08 -3.02
N VAL A 10 8.12 -16.37 -3.10
CA VAL A 10 7.27 -15.92 -4.21
C VAL A 10 7.21 -14.39 -4.27
N ASN A 11 7.17 -13.72 -3.12
CA ASN A 11 7.13 -12.26 -3.07
C ASN A 11 8.40 -11.61 -3.65
N LEU A 12 9.58 -12.12 -3.28
CA LEU A 12 10.85 -11.65 -3.84
C LEU A 12 10.95 -11.87 -5.36
N ILE A 13 10.54 -13.05 -5.82
CA ILE A 13 10.49 -13.39 -7.25
C ILE A 13 9.53 -12.45 -7.99
N SER A 14 8.38 -12.13 -7.38
CA SER A 14 7.37 -11.23 -7.95
C SER A 14 7.89 -9.81 -8.16
N ILE A 15 8.67 -9.26 -7.21
CA ILE A 15 9.31 -7.94 -7.40
C ILE A 15 10.32 -8.00 -8.55
N ALA A 16 11.20 -9.01 -8.56
CA ALA A 16 12.24 -9.13 -9.58
C ALA A 16 11.63 -9.22 -10.99
N PHE A 17 10.59 -10.04 -11.15
CA PHE A 17 9.88 -10.20 -12.42
C PHE A 17 9.12 -8.92 -12.82
N GLY A 18 8.44 -8.27 -11.87
CA GLY A 18 7.75 -7.00 -12.11
C GLY A 18 8.69 -5.88 -12.53
N PHE A 19 9.88 -5.81 -11.91
CA PHE A 19 10.94 -4.87 -12.27
C PHE A 19 11.47 -5.11 -13.68
N ALA A 20 11.85 -6.35 -13.99
CA ALA A 20 12.30 -6.73 -15.33
C ALA A 20 11.24 -6.39 -16.39
N ARG A 21 9.98 -6.78 -16.17
CA ARG A 21 8.88 -6.49 -17.12
C ARG A 21 8.71 -5.00 -17.38
N THR A 22 8.90 -4.15 -16.38
CA THR A 22 8.64 -2.71 -16.53
C THR A 22 9.80 -1.99 -17.20
N ILE A 23 11.05 -2.45 -17.00
CA ILE A 23 12.24 -1.93 -17.69
C ILE A 23 12.20 -2.26 -19.18
N TYR A 24 11.73 -3.47 -19.55
CA TYR A 24 11.66 -3.91 -20.96
C TYR A 24 10.33 -3.55 -21.67
N SER A 25 9.48 -2.70 -21.07
CA SER A 25 8.19 -2.31 -21.65
C SER A 25 8.31 -1.01 -22.46
N GLU A 26 7.74 -0.99 -23.66
CA GLU A 26 7.60 0.20 -24.52
C GLU A 26 6.88 1.37 -23.80
N ILE A 27 5.93 1.05 -22.92
CA ILE A 27 5.24 2.03 -22.06
C ILE A 27 5.42 1.59 -20.61
N PRO A 28 6.37 2.18 -19.86
CA PRO A 28 6.67 1.74 -18.50
C PRO A 28 5.61 2.23 -17.51
N GLN A 29 4.91 1.30 -16.87
CA GLN A 29 3.89 1.58 -15.86
C GLN A 29 4.49 1.68 -14.44
N TRP A 30 5.30 2.73 -14.20
CA TRP A 30 6.00 2.96 -12.94
C TRP A 30 5.11 2.99 -11.70
N SER A 31 3.90 3.56 -11.81
CA SER A 31 2.93 3.60 -10.71
C SER A 31 2.50 2.19 -10.25
N LYS A 32 2.32 1.27 -11.20
CA LYS A 32 1.92 -0.12 -10.92
C LYS A 32 3.06 -0.91 -10.28
N LEU A 33 4.29 -0.69 -10.73
CA LEU A 33 5.49 -1.28 -10.12
C LEU A 33 5.66 -0.75 -8.70
N MET A 34 5.49 0.54 -8.47
CA MET A 34 5.63 1.13 -7.14
C MET A 34 4.59 0.63 -6.16
N GLY A 35 3.33 0.48 -6.57
CA GLY A 35 2.29 -0.16 -5.74
C GLY A 35 2.62 -1.62 -5.42
N GLY A 36 3.10 -2.38 -6.41
CA GLY A 36 3.49 -3.79 -6.22
C GLY A 36 4.73 -3.98 -5.34
N ALA A 37 5.72 -3.10 -5.48
CA ALA A 37 6.93 -3.09 -4.66
C ALA A 37 6.62 -2.69 -3.21
N PHE A 38 5.75 -1.69 -3.00
CA PHE A 38 5.29 -1.28 -1.68
C PHE A 38 4.54 -2.39 -0.95
N PHE A 39 3.59 -3.04 -1.64
CA PHE A 39 2.86 -4.19 -1.09
C PHE A 39 3.80 -5.35 -0.75
N SER A 40 4.77 -5.62 -1.61
CA SER A 40 5.74 -6.69 -1.40
C SER A 40 6.69 -6.39 -0.23
N PHE A 41 7.19 -5.17 -0.13
CA PHE A 41 7.97 -4.70 1.01
C PHE A 41 7.17 -4.80 2.33
N TRP A 42 5.89 -4.44 2.30
CA TRP A 42 4.98 -4.55 3.45
C TRP A 42 4.80 -6.00 3.94
N VAL A 43 4.60 -6.94 3.01
CA VAL A 43 4.46 -8.36 3.31
C VAL A 43 5.75 -8.90 3.94
N LEU A 44 6.92 -8.53 3.42
CA LEU A 44 8.22 -8.91 3.99
C LEU A 44 8.43 -8.33 5.40
N ALA A 45 8.05 -7.07 5.63
CA ALA A 45 8.13 -6.45 6.95
C ALA A 45 7.28 -7.20 8.00
N HIS A 46 6.11 -7.73 7.60
CA HIS A 46 5.25 -8.54 8.45
C HIS A 46 5.78 -9.98 8.66
N LEU A 47 6.46 -10.56 7.68
CA LEU A 47 7.04 -11.90 7.80
C LEU A 47 8.42 -11.91 8.48
N TYR A 48 9.13 -10.79 8.55
CA TYR A 48 10.40 -10.67 9.27
C TYR A 48 10.35 -11.13 10.75
N PRO A 49 9.35 -10.77 11.57
CA PRO A 49 9.22 -11.33 12.93
C PRO A 49 9.05 -12.85 12.96
N PHE A 50 8.44 -13.42 11.92
CA PHE A 50 8.28 -14.87 11.80
C PHE A 50 9.59 -15.56 11.41
N ALA A 51 10.33 -15.01 10.46
CA ALA A 51 11.69 -15.47 10.14
C ALA A 51 12.63 -15.39 11.36
N LYS A 52 12.54 -14.30 12.13
CA LYS A 52 13.24 -14.17 13.42
C LYS A 52 12.78 -15.17 14.47
N GLY A 53 11.50 -15.52 14.50
CA GLY A 53 10.96 -16.57 15.36
C GLY A 53 11.54 -17.96 15.05
N LEU A 54 11.83 -18.24 13.77
CA LEU A 54 12.42 -19.51 13.32
C LEU A 54 13.91 -19.61 13.65
N MET A 55 14.62 -18.48 13.72
CA MET A 55 16.05 -18.42 14.06
C MET A 55 16.34 -18.63 15.56
N GLY A 56 15.35 -19.05 16.35
CA GLY A 56 15.54 -19.60 17.70
C GLY A 56 15.90 -18.60 18.80
N ARG A 57 16.10 -17.32 18.50
CA ARG A 57 16.28 -16.28 19.53
C ARG A 57 14.93 -15.63 19.86
N ARG A 58 14.39 -15.98 21.03
CA ARG A 58 13.22 -15.34 21.64
C ARG A 58 13.46 -13.83 21.78
N GLY A 59 12.94 -13.07 20.83
CA GLY A 59 12.81 -11.62 20.90
C GLY A 59 11.39 -11.26 20.52
N LYS A 60 10.65 -10.69 21.47
CA LYS A 60 9.26 -10.23 21.36
C LYS A 60 8.93 -9.75 19.94
N THR A 61 7.80 -10.18 19.37
CA THR A 61 7.25 -9.57 18.13
C THR A 61 7.18 -8.07 18.34
N PRO A 62 7.98 -7.28 17.61
CA PRO A 62 8.25 -5.91 18.02
C PRO A 62 7.01 -5.06 17.71
N THR A 63 6.47 -4.40 18.75
CA THR A 63 5.32 -3.47 18.68
C THR A 63 5.49 -2.41 17.58
N ILE A 64 6.73 -2.14 17.18
CA ILE A 64 7.12 -1.23 16.11
C ILE A 64 6.43 -1.52 14.76
N VAL A 65 6.11 -2.78 14.43
CA VAL A 65 5.46 -3.13 13.14
C VAL A 65 4.03 -2.60 13.11
N PHE A 66 3.32 -2.68 14.22
CA PHE A 66 1.96 -2.13 14.35
C PHE A 66 1.96 -0.61 14.29
N VAL A 67 2.94 0.04 14.93
CA VAL A 67 3.08 1.50 14.92
C VAL A 67 3.34 2.01 13.50
N TRP A 68 4.26 1.39 12.78
CA TRP A 68 4.57 1.77 11.39
C TRP A 68 3.40 1.51 10.45
N SER A 69 2.66 0.43 10.67
CA SER A 69 1.50 0.09 9.86
C SER A 69 0.38 1.13 10.01
N GLY A 70 0.12 1.58 11.23
CA GLY A 70 -0.86 2.64 11.50
C GLY A 70 -0.46 3.97 10.86
N LEU A 71 0.81 4.36 10.97
CA LEU A 71 1.28 5.65 10.45
C LEU A 71 1.22 5.71 8.91
N ILE A 72 1.57 4.61 8.25
CA ILE A 72 1.44 4.45 6.79
C ILE A 72 -0.02 4.45 6.34
N ALA A 73 -0.91 3.77 7.08
CA ALA A 73 -2.34 3.75 6.76
C ALA A 73 -2.95 5.15 6.86
N ILE A 74 -2.57 5.93 7.88
CA ILE A 74 -3.05 7.30 8.06
C ILE A 74 -2.56 8.19 6.92
N THR A 75 -1.28 8.12 6.56
CA THR A 75 -0.71 8.93 5.48
C THR A 75 -1.32 8.59 4.12
N LEU A 76 -1.52 7.31 3.79
CA LEU A 76 -2.22 6.90 2.56
C LEU A 76 -3.70 7.34 2.56
N SER A 77 -4.37 7.27 3.70
CA SER A 77 -5.75 7.75 3.83
C SER A 77 -5.84 9.26 3.59
N LEU A 78 -4.92 10.04 4.16
CA LEU A 78 -4.89 11.50 3.96
C LEU A 78 -4.52 11.87 2.53
N LEU A 79 -3.55 11.17 1.94
CA LEU A 79 -3.18 11.34 0.53
C LEU A 79 -4.37 11.03 -0.38
N TRP A 80 -5.13 9.97 -0.10
CA TRP A 80 -6.33 9.63 -0.86
C TRP A 80 -7.40 10.72 -0.76
N VAL A 81 -7.68 11.24 0.43
CA VAL A 81 -8.61 12.37 0.64
C VAL A 81 -8.14 13.63 -0.08
N ALA A 82 -6.83 13.88 -0.14
CA ALA A 82 -6.27 15.03 -0.86
C ALA A 82 -6.39 14.89 -2.39
N ILE A 83 -6.22 13.68 -2.93
CA ILE A 83 -6.30 13.41 -4.39
C ILE A 83 -7.76 13.29 -4.86
N SER A 84 -8.64 12.74 -4.03
CA SER A 84 -10.06 12.55 -4.32
C SER A 84 -10.88 13.01 -3.12
N PRO A 85 -11.03 14.33 -2.94
CA PRO A 85 -11.83 14.87 -1.86
C PRO A 85 -13.26 14.33 -1.96
N PRO A 86 -13.86 13.83 -0.86
CA PRO A 86 -15.27 13.47 -0.86
C PRO A 86 -16.07 14.69 -1.29
N ARG A 87 -16.84 14.57 -2.38
CA ARG A 87 -17.84 15.60 -2.70
C ARG A 87 -18.76 15.70 -1.48
N PRO A 88 -19.04 16.92 -0.98
CA PRO A 88 -19.88 17.08 0.19
C PRO A 88 -21.22 16.41 -0.09
N SER A 89 -21.56 15.41 0.71
CA SER A 89 -22.92 14.86 0.79
C SER A 89 -23.80 15.93 1.44
N GLY A 90 -24.10 16.97 0.67
CA GLY A 90 -24.73 18.20 1.14
C GLY A 90 -24.37 19.36 0.22
N SER A 91 -25.20 19.56 -0.81
CA SER A 91 -25.34 20.80 -1.62
C SER A 91 -24.12 21.27 -2.43
N THR A 92 -24.14 21.00 -3.75
CA THR A 92 -24.46 22.03 -4.78
C THR A 92 -24.28 21.44 -6.19
N ALA A 93 -25.36 20.88 -6.74
CA ALA A 93 -25.54 20.94 -8.18
C ALA A 93 -25.97 22.38 -8.49
N ALA A 94 -25.00 23.25 -8.79
CA ALA A 94 -25.27 24.49 -9.49
C ALA A 94 -25.73 24.11 -10.91
N ALA A 95 -27.04 24.01 -11.09
CA ALA A 95 -27.68 23.97 -12.39
C ALA A 95 -28.68 25.14 -12.45
N GLY A 96 -28.28 26.16 -13.19
CA GLY A 96 -29.09 27.19 -13.86
C GLY A 96 -30.46 27.59 -13.31
N GLY A 97 -30.64 28.91 -13.16
CA GLY A 97 -31.95 29.54 -13.39
C GLY A 97 -32.52 30.29 -12.19
N GLY A 98 -32.45 31.62 -12.28
CA GLY A 98 -33.40 32.61 -11.75
C GLY A 98 -34.06 32.39 -10.39
N PHE A 99 -33.74 33.24 -9.43
CA PHE A 99 -34.74 33.69 -8.46
C PHE A 99 -34.51 35.15 -8.09
N GLN A 100 -35.49 35.99 -8.42
CA GLN A 100 -35.53 37.42 -8.14
C GLN A 100 -36.31 37.64 -6.85
N PHE A 101 -35.73 38.39 -5.92
CA PHE A 101 -36.42 38.83 -4.71
C PHE A 101 -37.25 40.09 -5.01
N PRO A 102 -38.37 40.31 -4.27
CA PRO A 102 -39.18 41.52 -4.39
C PRO A 102 -38.41 42.77 -3.96
#